data_AF-A0AAU6HDN4-F1
#
_entry.id   AF-A0AAU6HDN4-F1
#
_cell.length_a   1.000
_cell.length_b   1.000
_cell.length_c   1.000
_cell.angle_alpha   90.00
_cell.angle_beta   90.00
_cell.angle_gamma   90.00
#
_symmetry.space_group_name_H-M   'P 1'
#
loop_
_entity.id
_entity.type
_entity.pdbx_description
1 polymer ?
#
loop_
_entity_poly.entity_id
_entity_poly.type
_entity_poly.pdbx_seq_one_letter_code
_entity_poly.pdbx_strand_id
1 'polypeptide(L)'
;MSAPSLVIATEDAGGRWSWPIVPGRYDTTVAVRPVEARAVLELGVRNLRRLQYHDPAAPGWRVIARLLGPLEAVNAALDSPPTPHRRRAMLDVIALLLTHSAETGRAYWGWTMQEWTRLLGRTQAEGRFPLSVDTLIIGS
;
A
#
# COMPACT_ATOMS: atom_id res chain seq x y z
N MET A 1 10.87 -30.63 -31.31
CA MET A 1 9.69 -30.34 -30.48
C MET A 1 10.22 -29.86 -29.13
N SER A 2 10.35 -28.54 -28.96
CA SER A 2 10.90 -27.95 -27.73
C SER A 2 9.83 -27.94 -26.65
N ALA A 3 10.14 -28.54 -25.51
CA ALA A 3 9.42 -28.31 -24.27
C ALA A 3 9.59 -26.83 -23.87
N PRO A 4 8.55 -26.13 -23.41
CA PRO A 4 8.75 -24.85 -22.76
C PRO A 4 9.52 -25.12 -21.47
N SER A 5 10.77 -24.66 -21.42
CA SER A 5 11.53 -24.56 -20.18
C SER A 5 10.71 -23.72 -19.21
N LEU A 6 10.16 -24.39 -18.20
CA LEU A 6 9.64 -23.73 -17.01
C LEU A 6 10.83 -22.96 -16.45
N VAL A 7 10.85 -21.65 -16.69
CA VAL A 7 11.66 -20.74 -15.90
C VAL A 7 11.06 -20.84 -14.52
N ILE A 8 11.60 -21.75 -13.71
CA ILE A 8 11.46 -21.68 -12.26
C ILE A 8 12.11 -20.35 -11.92
N ALA A 9 11.28 -19.32 -11.79
CA ALA A 9 11.69 -18.03 -11.28
C ALA A 9 12.32 -18.33 -9.93
N THR A 10 13.64 -18.24 -9.90
CA THR A 10 14.47 -18.38 -8.73
C THR A 10 13.84 -17.58 -7.59
N GLU A 11 13.55 -18.27 -6.49
CA GLU A 11 13.15 -17.71 -5.20
C GLU A 11 14.31 -16.92 -4.59
N ASP A 12 14.82 -15.89 -5.26
CA ASP A 12 15.63 -14.84 -4.65
C ASP A 12 15.72 -13.61 -5.57
N ALA A 13 14.70 -12.76 -5.50
CA ALA A 13 14.83 -11.32 -5.68
C ALA A 13 13.51 -10.72 -5.20
N GLY A 14 13.47 -10.33 -3.92
CA GLY A 14 12.39 -9.54 -3.36
C GLY A 14 12.21 -8.26 -4.17
N GLY A 15 11.35 -8.33 -5.19
CA GLY A 15 11.06 -7.24 -6.11
C GLY A 15 10.52 -6.08 -5.30
N ARG A 16 11.40 -5.13 -4.99
CA ARG A 16 11.01 -3.89 -4.33
C ARG A 16 9.90 -3.29 -5.19
N TRP A 17 8.74 -3.12 -4.55
CA TRP A 17 7.55 -2.56 -5.19
C TRP A 17 7.90 -1.33 -6.04
N SER A 18 7.52 -1.35 -7.31
CA SER A 18 8.02 -0.40 -8.32
C SER A 18 7.01 -0.02 -9.40
N TRP A 19 5.76 -0.44 -9.26
CA TRP A 19 4.67 -0.10 -10.17
C TRP A 19 3.45 0.34 -9.36
N PRO A 20 2.63 1.31 -9.80
CA PRO A 20 2.77 2.22 -10.96
C PRO A 20 3.70 3.41 -10.71
N ILE A 21 4.50 3.38 -9.64
CA ILE A 21 5.31 4.51 -9.18
C ILE A 21 6.80 4.24 -9.35
N VAL A 22 7.59 5.27 -9.66
CA VAL A 22 9.06 5.16 -9.74
C VAL A 22 9.66 5.24 -8.33
N PRO A 23 10.22 4.16 -7.76
CA PRO A 23 10.66 4.15 -6.35
C PRO A 23 11.74 5.18 -6.03
N GLY A 24 12.59 5.51 -7.00
CA GLY A 24 13.67 6.50 -6.84
C GLY A 24 13.20 7.92 -6.51
N ARG A 25 11.89 8.21 -6.64
CA ARG A 25 11.31 9.50 -6.24
C ARG A 25 10.90 9.56 -4.76
N TYR A 26 11.00 8.44 -4.04
CA TYR A 26 10.50 8.32 -2.68
C TYR A 26 11.57 7.79 -1.72
N ASP A 27 11.45 8.15 -0.45
CA ASP A 27 12.24 7.51 0.60
C ASP A 27 11.68 6.12 0.88
N THR A 28 12.36 5.14 0.28
CA THR A 28 12.07 3.71 0.30
C THR A 28 12.62 2.98 1.52
N THR A 29 13.01 3.71 2.57
CA THR A 29 13.45 3.12 3.84
C THR A 29 12.38 2.16 4.37
N VAL A 30 12.78 0.91 4.58
CA VAL A 30 11.91 -0.19 5.01
C VAL A 30 11.47 -0.01 6.46
N ALA A 31 12.30 0.57 7.32
CA ALA A 31 11.91 0.86 8.69
C ALA A 31 10.85 1.98 8.74
N VAL A 32 9.78 1.76 9.49
CA VAL A 32 8.89 2.83 9.94
C VAL A 32 9.56 3.51 11.14
N ARG A 33 9.71 4.83 11.07
CA ARG A 33 10.31 5.59 12.17
C ARG A 33 9.36 5.57 13.37
N PRO A 34 9.84 5.53 14.62
CA PRO A 34 8.96 5.52 15.80
C PRO A 34 7.94 6.68 15.81
N VAL A 35 8.35 7.85 15.33
CA VAL A 35 7.48 9.03 15.19
C VAL A 35 6.38 8.82 14.14
N GLU A 36 6.66 8.10 13.05
CA GLU A 36 5.68 7.77 12.01
C GLU A 36 4.68 6.74 12.53
N ALA A 37 5.14 5.68 13.17
CA ALA A 37 4.27 4.67 13.77
C ALA A 37 3.31 5.30 14.80
N ARG A 38 3.85 6.16 15.67
CA ARG A 38 3.05 6.91 16.64
C ARG A 38 2.02 7.82 15.97
N ALA A 39 2.41 8.56 14.93
CA ALA A 39 1.50 9.42 14.19
C ALA A 39 0.38 8.64 13.48
N VAL A 40 0.66 7.46 12.93
CA VAL A 40 -0.38 6.57 12.37
C VAL A 40 -1.38 6.13 13.44
N LEU A 41 -0.90 5.73 14.62
CA LEU A 41 -1.76 5.32 15.73
C LEU A 41 -2.61 6.48 16.27
N GLU A 42 -2.02 7.67 16.41
CA GLU A 42 -2.72 8.89 16.87
C GLU A 42 -3.77 9.39 15.87
N LEU A 43 -3.47 9.33 14.56
CA LEU A 43 -4.47 9.59 13.53
C LEU A 43 -5.62 8.56 13.64
N GLY A 44 -5.28 7.29 13.80
CA GLY A 44 -6.25 6.20 13.90
C GLY A 44 -7.01 5.94 12.60
N VAL A 45 -7.65 4.76 12.51
CA VAL A 45 -8.31 4.28 11.28
C VAL A 45 -9.36 5.27 10.75
N ARG A 46 -10.06 5.99 11.64
CA ARG A 46 -11.07 6.99 11.24
C ARG A 46 -10.47 8.11 10.40
N ASN A 47 -9.33 8.67 10.81
CA ASN A 47 -8.65 9.71 10.02
C ASN A 47 -7.97 9.11 8.80
N LEU A 48 -7.30 7.96 8.95
CA LEU A 48 -6.56 7.30 7.86
C LEU A 48 -7.43 6.94 6.66
N ARG A 49 -8.70 6.57 6.87
CA ARG A 49 -9.67 6.32 5.79
C ARG A 49 -10.05 7.57 5.01
N ARG A 50 -9.77 8.77 5.54
CA ARG A 50 -10.01 10.07 4.89
C ARG A 50 -11.44 10.24 4.36
N LEU A 51 -12.40 9.67 5.06
CA LEU A 51 -13.83 9.82 4.78
C LEU A 51 -14.36 11.11 5.42
N GLN A 52 -15.67 11.34 5.37
CA GLN A 52 -16.34 12.60 5.73
C GLN A 52 -15.95 13.23 7.08
N TYR A 53 -15.42 12.46 8.02
CA TYR A 53 -15.07 12.90 9.37
C TYR A 53 -13.57 12.86 9.69
N HIS A 54 -12.70 12.86 8.69
CA HIS A 54 -11.27 12.98 8.95
C HIS A 54 -10.89 14.44 9.26
N ASP A 55 -9.90 14.63 10.12
CA ASP A 55 -9.26 15.92 10.37
C ASP A 55 -8.09 16.10 9.39
N PRO A 56 -8.22 16.92 8.34
CA PRO A 56 -7.14 17.17 7.39
C PRO A 56 -6.01 18.04 7.98
N ALA A 57 -6.25 18.75 9.08
CA ALA A 57 -5.28 19.64 9.72
C ALA A 57 -4.40 18.92 10.75
N ALA A 58 -4.69 17.65 11.05
CA ALA A 58 -3.94 16.88 12.03
C ALA A 58 -2.43 16.86 11.68
N PRO A 59 -1.54 17.22 12.62
CA PRO A 59 -0.10 17.32 12.35
C PRO A 59 0.52 15.97 11.94
N GLY A 60 -0.10 14.85 12.35
CA GLY A 60 0.31 13.50 11.98
C GLY A 60 0.42 13.27 10.47
N TRP A 61 -0.38 13.96 9.64
CA TRP A 61 -0.30 13.85 8.18
C TRP A 61 1.06 14.25 7.62
N ARG A 62 1.68 15.29 8.19
CA ARG A 62 3.02 15.72 7.78
C ARG A 62 4.09 14.71 8.20
N VAL A 63 3.91 14.09 9.36
CA VAL A 63 4.84 13.07 9.87
C VAL A 63 4.82 11.83 8.99
N ILE A 64 3.64 11.38 8.55
CA ILE A 64 3.50 10.17 7.72
C ILE A 64 3.58 10.44 6.22
N ALA A 65 3.84 11.68 5.78
CA ALA A 65 3.84 12.07 4.36
C ALA A 65 4.76 11.18 3.50
N ARG A 66 5.89 10.73 4.09
CA ARG A 66 6.80 9.79 3.46
C ARG A 66 6.14 8.46 3.09
N LEU A 67 5.33 7.90 4.00
CA LEU A 67 4.63 6.64 3.81
C LEU A 67 3.38 6.82 2.94
N LEU A 68 2.74 7.99 3.01
CA LEU A 68 1.49 8.27 2.32
C LEU A 68 1.70 8.61 0.84
N GLY A 69 2.71 9.41 0.50
CA GLY A 69 2.92 9.91 -0.86
C GLY A 69 2.98 8.84 -1.97
N PRO A 70 3.71 7.73 -1.78
CA PRO A 70 3.74 6.64 -2.76
C PRO A 70 2.36 6.01 -2.98
N LEU A 71 1.58 5.84 -1.91
CA LEU A 71 0.24 5.25 -1.96
C LEU A 71 -0.78 6.20 -2.62
N GLU A 72 -0.64 7.51 -2.41
CA GLU A 72 -1.46 8.51 -3.10
C GLU A 72 -1.20 8.54 -4.61
N ALA A 73 0.06 8.40 -5.02
CA ALA A 73 0.41 8.32 -6.43
C ALA A 73 -0.17 7.05 -7.10
N VAL A 74 -0.21 5.93 -6.38
CA VAL A 74 -0.87 4.69 -6.84
C VAL A 74 -2.37 4.88 -6.97
N ASN A 75 -3.01 5.47 -5.96
CA ASN A 75 -4.44 5.77 -6.00
C ASN A 75 -4.77 6.67 -7.21
N ALA A 76 -3.98 7.71 -7.46
CA ALA A 76 -4.15 8.60 -8.60
C ALA A 76 -3.96 7.88 -9.95
N ALA A 77 -2.98 6.98 -10.06
CA ALA A 77 -2.75 6.20 -11.28
C ALA A 77 -3.86 5.17 -11.55
N LEU A 78 -4.46 4.61 -10.50
CA LEU A 78 -5.51 3.60 -10.61
C LEU A 78 -6.92 4.18 -10.74
N ASP A 79 -7.17 5.45 -10.45
CA ASP A 79 -8.53 6.05 -10.46
C ASP A 79 -9.08 6.34 -11.87
N SER A 80 -8.79 5.52 -12.90
CA SER A 80 -9.25 5.74 -14.28
C SER A 80 -10.06 4.55 -14.86
N PRO A 81 -11.34 4.76 -15.28
CA PRO A 81 -12.16 5.94 -15.00
C PRO A 81 -12.57 5.99 -13.51
N PRO A 82 -12.71 7.20 -12.91
CA PRO A 82 -12.88 7.35 -11.48
C PRO A 82 -14.29 6.93 -11.06
N THR A 83 -14.39 5.83 -10.31
CA THR A 83 -15.65 5.46 -9.65
C THR A 83 -15.55 5.76 -8.15
N PRO A 84 -16.58 6.38 -7.53
CA PRO A 84 -16.57 6.66 -6.09
C PRO A 84 -16.32 5.42 -5.24
N HIS A 85 -16.80 4.27 -5.70
CA HIS A 85 -16.58 2.99 -5.04
C HIS A 85 -15.10 2.58 -5.03
N ARG A 86 -14.41 2.65 -6.18
CA ARG A 86 -12.97 2.34 -6.28
C ARG A 86 -12.13 3.28 -5.45
N ARG A 87 -12.44 4.59 -5.47
CA ARG A 87 -11.76 5.58 -4.63
C ARG A 87 -11.90 5.25 -3.14
N ARG A 88 -13.09 4.91 -2.68
CA ARG A 88 -13.33 4.53 -1.28
C ARG A 88 -12.58 3.24 -0.90
N ALA A 89 -12.64 2.23 -1.76
CA ALA A 89 -11.89 0.98 -1.59
C ALA A 89 -10.39 1.22 -1.46
N MET A 90 -9.82 2.11 -2.29
CA MET A 90 -8.40 2.45 -2.22
C MET A 90 -8.05 3.19 -0.93
N LEU A 91 -8.87 4.14 -0.48
CA LEU A 91 -8.64 4.82 0.80
C LEU A 91 -8.69 3.86 1.99
N ASP A 92 -9.59 2.87 1.96
CA ASP A 92 -9.64 1.82 2.97
C ASP A 92 -8.37 0.94 2.95
N VAL A 93 -7.87 0.59 1.76
CA VAL A 93 -6.59 -0.13 1.63
C VAL A 93 -5.41 0.70 2.11
N ILE A 94 -5.32 1.98 1.75
CA ILE A 94 -4.25 2.86 2.22
C ILE A 94 -4.24 2.94 3.75
N ALA A 95 -5.41 3.09 4.38
CA ALA A 95 -5.51 3.10 5.83
C ALA A 95 -4.97 1.80 6.44
N LEU A 96 -5.35 0.66 5.85
CA LEU A 96 -4.94 -0.66 6.31
C LEU A 96 -3.43 -0.92 6.12
N LEU A 97 -2.85 -0.48 4.99
CA LEU A 97 -1.41 -0.55 4.74
C LEU A 97 -0.62 0.28 5.75
N LEU A 98 -1.08 1.49 6.06
CA LEU A 98 -0.43 2.37 7.03
C LEU A 98 -0.53 1.81 8.44
N THR A 99 -1.71 1.32 8.85
CA THR A 99 -1.90 0.66 10.16
C THR A 99 -0.99 -0.54 10.30
N HIS A 100 -0.95 -1.45 9.31
CA HIS A 100 -0.08 -2.61 9.37
C HIS A 100 1.41 -2.24 9.39
N SER A 101 1.80 -1.19 8.66
CA SER A 101 3.19 -0.69 8.67
C SER A 101 3.58 -0.16 10.06
N ALA A 102 2.68 0.53 10.74
CA ALA A 102 2.91 1.02 12.10
C ALA A 102 2.98 -0.11 13.14
N GLU A 103 2.11 -1.12 13.03
CA GLU A 103 2.09 -2.28 13.93
C GLU A 103 3.34 -3.15 13.79
N THR A 104 3.82 -3.35 12.57
CA THR A 104 5.00 -4.20 12.28
C THR A 104 6.32 -3.46 12.34
N GLY A 105 6.29 -2.12 12.38
CA GLY A 105 7.47 -1.27 12.25
C GLY A 105 8.13 -1.34 10.86
N ARG A 106 7.48 -1.97 9.87
CA ARG A 106 8.01 -2.19 8.52
C ARG A 106 7.09 -1.57 7.49
N ALA A 107 7.63 -0.65 6.70
CA ALA A 107 6.95 -0.06 5.56
C ALA A 107 6.78 -1.11 4.45
N TYR A 108 5.72 -0.93 3.67
CA TYR A 108 5.35 -1.78 2.54
C TYR A 108 6.46 -1.95 1.48
N TRP A 109 7.48 -1.10 1.48
CA TRP A 109 8.67 -1.22 0.64
C TRP A 109 9.48 -2.50 0.85
N GLY A 110 9.42 -3.06 2.07
CA GLY A 110 10.17 -4.27 2.43
C GLY A 110 9.29 -5.49 2.64
N TRP A 111 8.01 -5.43 2.28
CA TRP A 111 7.11 -6.57 2.42
C TRP A 111 7.31 -7.58 1.29
N THR A 112 7.25 -8.85 1.66
CA THR A 112 7.22 -10.00 0.77
C THR A 112 5.87 -10.10 0.06
N MET A 113 5.84 -10.80 -1.07
CA MET A 113 4.59 -11.11 -1.77
C MET A 113 3.57 -11.81 -0.85
N GLN A 114 4.05 -12.65 0.08
CA GLN A 114 3.19 -13.33 1.04
C GLN A 114 2.55 -12.36 2.04
N GLU A 115 3.29 -11.35 2.53
CA GLU A 115 2.75 -10.30 3.41
C GLU A 115 1.67 -9.49 2.67
N TRP A 116 1.94 -9.10 1.42
CA TRP A 116 0.96 -8.43 0.56
C TRP A 116 -0.31 -9.28 0.35
N THR A 117 -0.17 -10.56 -0.01
CA THR A 117 -1.30 -11.45 -0.25
C THR A 117 -2.11 -11.73 1.00
N ARG A 118 -1.48 -11.92 2.16
CA ARG A 118 -2.19 -12.11 3.44
C ARG A 118 -3.01 -10.88 3.82
N LEU A 119 -2.50 -9.70 3.52
CA LEU A 119 -3.14 -8.44 3.91
C LEU A 119 -4.25 -8.05 2.93
N LEU A 120 -3.95 -8.02 1.63
CA LEU A 120 -4.92 -7.65 0.59
C LEU A 120 -5.91 -8.77 0.27
N GLY A 121 -5.50 -10.05 0.39
CA GLY A 121 -6.41 -11.19 0.23
C GLY A 121 -7.55 -11.19 1.24
N ARG A 122 -7.31 -10.72 2.48
CA ARG A 122 -8.37 -10.48 3.47
C ARG A 122 -9.33 -9.38 3.03
N THR A 123 -8.81 -8.28 2.47
CA THR A 123 -9.67 -7.19 1.98
C THR A 123 -10.49 -7.56 0.75
N GLN A 124 -9.99 -8.45 -0.12
CA GLN A 124 -10.74 -9.00 -1.25
C GLN A 124 -11.87 -9.93 -0.76
N ALA A 125 -11.58 -10.82 0.19
CA ALA A 125 -12.58 -11.69 0.80
C ALA A 125 -13.68 -10.90 1.53
N GLU A 126 -13.33 -9.76 2.14
CA GLU A 126 -14.28 -8.83 2.77
C GLU A 126 -15.02 -7.91 1.78
N GLY A 127 -14.73 -7.99 0.48
CA GLY A 127 -15.32 -7.13 -0.55
C GLY A 127 -14.92 -5.65 -0.44
N ARG A 128 -13.85 -5.34 0.29
CA ARG A 128 -13.34 -3.97 0.52
C ARG A 128 -12.38 -3.51 -0.55
N PHE A 129 -11.74 -4.43 -1.25
CA PHE A 129 -10.81 -4.11 -2.33
C PHE A 129 -11.04 -5.04 -3.53
N PRO A 130 -11.33 -4.49 -4.73
CA PRO A 130 -11.66 -5.30 -5.90
C PRO A 130 -10.44 -5.63 -6.79
N LEU A 131 -9.22 -5.21 -6.45
CA LEU A 131 -8.04 -5.43 -7.28
C LEU A 131 -7.17 -6.56 -6.72
N SER A 132 -6.63 -7.40 -7.61
CA SER A 132 -5.63 -8.40 -7.25
C SER A 132 -4.34 -7.74 -6.79
N VAL A 133 -3.60 -8.45 -5.94
CA VAL A 133 -2.25 -8.09 -5.50
C VAL A 133 -1.34 -7.86 -6.72
N ASP A 134 -1.48 -8.69 -7.75
CA ASP A 134 -0.67 -8.60 -8.99
C ASP A 134 -0.89 -7.27 -9.72
N THR A 135 -2.12 -6.77 -9.73
CA THR A 135 -2.45 -5.47 -10.33
C THR A 135 -1.81 -4.32 -9.56
N LEU A 136 -1.62 -4.46 -8.24
CA LEU A 136 -1.04 -3.39 -7.42
C LEU A 136 0.50 -3.40 -7.41
N ILE A 137 1.11 -4.59 -7.56
CA ILE A 137 2.55 -4.78 -7.40
C ILE A 137 3.28 -4.87 -8.75
N ILE A 138 2.69 -5.57 -9.71
CA ILE A 138 3.36 -5.95 -10.96
C ILE A 138 2.86 -5.10 -12.14
N GLY A 139 1.61 -4.62 -12.08
CA GLY A 139 0.98 -3.94 -13.21
C GLY A 139 0.67 -4.97 -14.30
N SER A 140 -0.56 -5.47 -14.31
CA SER A 140 -1.03 -6.48 -15.26
C SER A 140 -0.95 -6.01 -16.72
#